data_AF-A0AAW8KWZ9-F1
#
_entry.id   AF-A0AAW8KWZ9-F1
#
_cell.length_a   1.000
_cell.length_b   1.000
_cell.length_c   1.000
_cell.angle_alpha   90.00
_cell.angle_beta   90.00
_cell.angle_gamma   90.00
#
_symmetry.space_group_name_H-M   'P 1'
#
loop_
_entity.id
_entity.type
_entity.pdbx_description
1 polymer ?
#
loop_
_entity_poly.entity_id
_entity_poly.type
_entity_poly.pdbx_seq_one_letter_code
_entity_poly.pdbx_strand_id
1 'polypeptide(L)'
;KTYRNLGDKVSQGDLLAVVQSQDVIRLNADRKVALDSLQFARQKMEQERALWQKRVSPEIDYISAKRDFDAAQTRANELNNLINSYGGSSNGTVEVRAAMSGTILEV
;
A
#
# COMPACT_ATOMS: atom_id res chain seq x y z
N LYS A 1 -20.87 7.41 3.09
CA LYS A 1 -22.19 7.14 2.47
C LYS A 1 -22.52 5.68 2.75
N THR A 2 -23.49 5.43 3.62
CA THR A 2 -23.93 4.08 4.01
C THR A 2 -24.85 3.53 2.91
N TYR A 3 -24.56 2.34 2.38
CA TYR A 3 -25.32 1.76 1.26
C TYR A 3 -26.47 0.83 1.70
N ARG A 4 -26.61 0.53 3.00
CA ARG A 4 -27.62 -0.40 3.53
C ARG A 4 -28.20 0.12 4.85
N ASN A 5 -29.53 0.02 4.99
CA ASN A 5 -30.27 0.40 6.19
C ASN A 5 -30.64 -0.85 7.03
N LEU A 6 -30.94 -0.61 8.31
CA LEU A 6 -31.38 -1.61 9.29
C LEU A 6 -32.49 -2.52 8.73
N GLY A 7 -32.31 -3.85 8.80
CA GLY A 7 -33.31 -4.84 8.38
C GLY A 7 -33.08 -5.52 7.02
N ASP A 8 -32.04 -5.15 6.28
CA ASP A 8 -31.70 -5.81 5.02
C ASP A 8 -31.06 -7.20 5.27
N LYS A 9 -31.54 -8.22 4.53
CA LYS A 9 -30.92 -9.55 4.49
C LYS A 9 -29.57 -9.44 3.78
N VAL A 10 -28.49 -9.85 4.45
CA VAL A 10 -27.15 -9.83 3.88
C VAL A 10 -26.62 -11.25 3.69
N SER A 11 -26.08 -11.50 2.51
CA SER A 11 -25.41 -12.76 2.18
C SER A 11 -23.92 -12.66 2.49
N GLN A 12 -23.27 -13.80 2.73
CA GLN A 12 -21.82 -13.85 2.92
C GLN A 12 -21.11 -13.12 1.77
N GLY A 13 -20.34 -12.08 2.10
CA GLY A 13 -19.65 -11.23 1.12
C GLY A 13 -20.32 -9.90 0.75
N ASP A 14 -21.55 -9.62 1.22
CA ASP A 14 -22.21 -8.34 0.97
C ASP A 14 -21.52 -7.16 1.68
N LEU A 15 -21.40 -6.03 0.96
CA LEU A 15 -20.80 -4.77 1.41
C LEU A 15 -21.76 -4.06 2.39
N LEU A 16 -21.40 -4.03 3.67
CA LEU A 16 -22.25 -3.51 4.76
C LEU A 16 -22.06 -2.01 4.98
N ALA A 17 -20.81 -1.55 5.00
CA ALA A 17 -20.48 -0.14 5.17
C ALA A 17 -19.12 0.18 4.52
N VAL A 18 -19.05 1.38 3.94
CA VAL A 18 -17.81 2.05 3.54
C VAL A 18 -17.46 2.99 4.67
N VAL A 19 -16.58 2.54 5.56
CA VAL A 19 -16.02 3.40 6.62
C VAL A 19 -14.71 3.97 6.11
N GLN A 20 -14.59 5.30 6.14
CA GLN A 20 -13.29 5.94 5.94
C GLN A 20 -12.43 5.64 7.17
N SER A 21 -11.53 4.67 7.03
CA SER A 21 -10.58 4.35 8.10
C SER A 21 -9.43 5.33 8.07
N GLN A 22 -9.22 6.06 9.16
CA GLN A 22 -8.06 6.96 9.30
C GLN A 22 -6.74 6.21 9.15
N ASP A 23 -6.70 4.93 9.55
CA ASP A 23 -5.52 4.08 9.43
C ASP A 23 -5.20 3.76 7.97
N VAL A 24 -6.20 3.44 7.15
CA VAL A 24 -6.01 3.19 5.71
C VAL A 24 -5.62 4.47 4.97
N ILE A 25 -6.16 5.63 5.37
CA ILE A 25 -5.75 6.93 4.82
C ILE A 25 -4.26 7.19 5.11
N ARG A 26 -3.81 6.95 6.35
CA ARG A 26 -2.39 7.08 6.73
C ARG A 26 -1.51 6.10 5.97
N LEU A 27 -1.91 4.83 5.87
CA LEU A 27 -1.17 3.83 5.10
C LEU A 27 -1.03 4.21 3.62
N ASN A 28 -2.07 4.81 3.02
CA ASN A 28 -2.00 5.31 1.64
C ASN A 28 -1.06 6.51 1.49
N ALA A 29 -1.02 7.42 2.47
CA ALA A 29 -0.06 8.51 2.50
C ALA A 29 1.38 7.97 2.60
N ASP A 30 1.61 7.01 3.51
CA ASP A 30 2.91 6.36 3.68
C ASP A 30 3.33 5.58 2.44
N ARG A 31 2.38 4.91 1.77
CA ARG A 31 2.62 4.23 0.49
C ARG A 31 3.11 5.21 -0.57
N LYS A 32 2.51 6.41 -0.65
CA LYS A 32 2.94 7.43 -1.60
C LYS A 32 4.37 7.87 -1.33
N VAL A 33 4.70 8.16 -0.06
CA VAL A 33 6.06 8.50 0.36
C VAL A 33 7.06 7.39 0.01
N ALA A 34 6.68 6.12 0.22
CA ALA A 34 7.52 4.97 -0.11
C ALA A 34 7.73 4.80 -1.63
N LEU A 35 6.71 5.07 -2.45
CA LEU A 35 6.82 5.04 -3.91
C LEU A 35 7.74 6.15 -4.42
N ASP A 36 7.61 7.37 -3.88
CA ASP A 36 8.49 8.49 -4.23
C ASP A 36 9.95 8.18 -3.83
N SER A 37 10.15 7.60 -2.65
CA SER A 37 11.46 7.16 -2.17
C SER A 37 12.06 6.05 -3.06
N LEU A 38 11.24 5.10 -3.49
CA LEU A 38 11.63 4.05 -4.44
C LEU A 38 12.04 4.63 -5.79
N GLN A 39 11.28 5.61 -6.31
CA GLN A 39 11.61 6.29 -7.56
C GLN A 39 12.94 7.03 -7.45
N PHE A 40 13.17 7.75 -6.35
CA PHE A 40 14.43 8.43 -6.10
C PHE A 40 15.60 7.44 -6.01
N ALA A 41 15.46 6.37 -5.22
CA ALA A 41 16.49 5.34 -5.08
C ALA A 41 16.80 4.64 -6.42
N ARG A 42 15.78 4.39 -7.25
CA ARG A 42 15.95 3.87 -8.61
C ARG A 42 16.80 4.83 -9.47
N GLN A 43 16.48 6.12 -9.46
CA GLN A 43 17.23 7.12 -10.22
C GLN A 43 18.69 7.21 -9.75
N LYS A 44 18.92 7.17 -8.43
CA LYS A 44 20.27 7.15 -7.85
C LYS A 44 21.04 5.91 -8.28
N MET A 45 20.45 4.72 -8.14
CA MET A 45 21.06 3.46 -8.57
C MET A 45 21.41 3.46 -10.06
N GLU A 46 20.52 3.99 -10.91
CA GLU A 46 20.75 4.08 -12.36
C GLU A 46 21.86 5.07 -12.73
N GLN A 47 21.94 6.20 -12.04
CA GLN A 47 23.06 7.14 -12.19
C GLN A 47 24.39 6.50 -11.76
N GLU A 48 24.43 5.87 -10.60
CA GLU A 48 25.64 5.19 -10.11
C GLU A 48 26.06 4.03 -11.02
N ARG A 49 25.09 3.28 -11.56
CA ARG A 49 25.37 2.23 -12.54
C ARG A 49 26.05 2.80 -13.79
N ALA A 50 25.56 3.94 -14.29
CA ALA A 50 26.13 4.59 -15.46
C ALA A 50 27.53 5.15 -15.17
N LEU A 51 27.76 5.71 -13.98
CA LEU A 51 29.08 6.19 -13.55
C LEU A 51 30.08 5.04 -13.38
N TRP A 52 29.65 3.93 -12.80
CA TRP A 52 30.47 2.73 -12.63
C TRP A 52 30.85 2.10 -13.97
N GLN A 53 29.90 1.99 -14.91
CA GLN A 53 30.17 1.54 -16.28
C GLN A 53 31.18 2.42 -17.01
N LYS A 54 31.16 3.73 -16.74
CA LYS A 54 32.14 4.70 -17.24
C LYS A 54 33.46 4.69 -16.45
N ARG A 55 33.60 3.83 -15.45
CA ARG A 55 34.74 3.75 -14.50
C ARG A 55 35.01 5.05 -13.74
N VAL A 56 33.96 5.86 -13.53
CA VAL A 56 34.03 7.12 -12.80
C VAL A 56 33.76 6.91 -11.31
N SER A 57 32.77 6.09 -10.96
CA SER A 57 32.46 5.76 -9.57
C SER A 57 33.02 4.38 -9.14
N PRO A 58 33.41 4.24 -7.87
CA PRO A 58 33.70 2.96 -7.25
C PRO A 58 32.54 1.96 -7.35
N GLU A 59 32.86 0.67 -7.49
CA GLU A 59 31.86 -0.41 -7.49
C GLU A 59 31.02 -0.44 -6.20
N ILE A 60 31.63 -0.09 -5.06
CA ILE A 60 30.97 -0.02 -3.76
C ILE A 60 29.81 1.00 -3.77
N ASP A 61 29.95 2.12 -4.49
CA ASP A 61 28.92 3.15 -4.54
C ASP A 61 27.68 2.66 -5.30
N TYR A 62 27.88 1.94 -6.41
CA TYR A 62 26.79 1.26 -7.11
C TYR A 62 26.11 0.19 -6.24
N ILE A 63 26.88 -0.66 -5.55
CA ILE A 63 26.34 -1.69 -4.66
C ILE A 63 25.52 -1.04 -3.53
N SER A 64 26.01 0.05 -2.95
CA SER A 64 25.31 0.81 -1.92
C SER A 64 23.99 1.38 -2.45
N ALA A 65 24.02 2.03 -3.62
CA ALA A 65 22.81 2.57 -4.24
C ALA A 65 21.80 1.48 -4.64
N LYS A 66 22.27 0.30 -5.05
CA LYS A 66 21.42 -0.87 -5.32
C LYS A 66 20.74 -1.36 -4.03
N ARG A 67 21.48 -1.44 -2.93
CA ARG A 67 20.92 -1.82 -1.62
C ARG A 67 19.86 -0.83 -1.16
N ASP A 68 20.10 0.47 -1.33
CA ASP A 68 19.13 1.52 -1.01
C ASP A 68 17.83 1.35 -1.84
N PHE A 69 17.96 1.04 -3.14
CA PHE A 69 16.83 0.74 -4.01
C PHE A 69 16.05 -0.51 -3.56
N ASP A 70 16.74 -1.60 -3.27
CA ASP A 70 16.11 -2.85 -2.83
C ASP A 70 15.36 -2.67 -1.48
N ALA A 71 15.93 -1.88 -0.56
CA ALA A 71 15.28 -1.53 0.70
C ALA A 71 14.02 -0.68 0.48
N ALA A 72 14.08 0.34 -0.37
CA ALA A 72 12.92 1.16 -0.72
C ALA A 72 11.81 0.34 -1.42
N GLN A 73 12.20 -0.60 -2.30
CA GLN A 73 11.28 -1.50 -2.99
C GLN A 73 10.58 -2.43 -2.01
N THR A 74 11.32 -2.98 -1.06
CA THR A 74 10.77 -3.83 0.01
C THR A 74 9.76 -3.07 0.83
N ARG A 75 10.06 -1.83 1.22
CA ARG A 75 9.13 -0.99 2.00
C ARG A 75 7.86 -0.64 1.23
N ALA A 76 7.96 -0.33 -0.07
CA ALA A 76 6.79 -0.10 -0.91
C ALA A 76 5.91 -1.36 -1.01
N ASN A 77 6.52 -2.54 -1.13
CA ASN A 77 5.82 -3.82 -1.18
C ASN A 77 5.14 -4.17 0.16
N GLU A 78 5.83 -3.93 1.27
CA GLU A 78 5.27 -4.09 2.62
C GLU A 78 4.01 -3.24 2.80
N LEU A 79 4.05 -1.96 2.44
CA LEU A 79 2.90 -1.06 2.54
C LEU A 79 1.76 -1.47 1.60
N ASN A 80 2.06 -1.96 0.40
CA ASN A 80 1.05 -2.55 -0.48
C ASN A 80 0.39 -3.77 0.16
N ASN A 81 1.17 -4.67 0.76
CA ASN A 81 0.66 -5.87 1.41
C ASN A 81 -0.19 -5.55 2.64
N LEU A 82 0.21 -4.56 3.44
CA LEU A 82 -0.57 -4.07 4.57
C LEU A 82 -1.90 -3.49 4.08
N ILE A 83 -1.91 -2.59 3.09
CA ILE A 83 -3.17 -2.02 2.56
C ILE A 83 -4.12 -3.12 2.05
N ASN A 84 -3.57 -4.12 1.35
CA ASN A 84 -4.32 -5.27 0.88
C ASN A 84 -4.88 -6.12 2.03
N SER A 85 -4.11 -6.34 3.12
CA SER A 85 -4.57 -7.12 4.27
C SER A 85 -5.65 -6.42 5.10
N TYR A 86 -5.64 -5.09 5.14
CA TYR A 86 -6.71 -4.29 5.76
C TYR A 86 -8.02 -4.25 4.95
N GLY A 87 -8.08 -4.90 3.76
CA GLY A 87 -9.26 -4.87 2.89
C GLY A 87 -9.57 -3.48 2.31
N GLY A 88 -8.58 -2.57 2.38
CA GLY A 88 -8.70 -1.20 1.93
C GLY A 88 -8.45 -1.11 0.42
N SER A 89 -9.51 -0.92 -0.36
CA SER A 89 -9.36 -0.51 -1.76
C SER A 89 -8.70 0.88 -1.82
N SER A 90 -8.03 1.18 -2.95
CA SER A 90 -7.24 2.38 -3.30
C SER A 90 -7.84 3.76 -2.94
N ASN A 91 -9.06 3.81 -2.40
CA ASN A 91 -9.83 5.01 -2.06
C ASN A 91 -10.02 5.22 -0.55
N GLY A 92 -9.17 4.65 0.32
CA GLY A 92 -9.25 4.90 1.77
C GLY A 92 -10.50 4.33 2.45
N THR A 93 -11.15 3.37 1.78
CA THR A 93 -12.41 2.77 2.19
C THR A 93 -12.14 1.34 2.63
N VAL A 94 -12.48 1.02 3.87
CA VAL A 94 -12.54 -0.37 4.33
C VAL A 94 -13.94 -0.88 4.03
N GLU A 95 -14.01 -1.94 3.23
CA GLU A 95 -15.24 -2.64 2.94
C GLU A 95 -15.50 -3.65 4.07
N VAL A 96 -16.40 -3.31 4.99
CA VAL A 96 -16.86 -4.29 5.98
C VAL A 96 -17.80 -5.27 5.29
N ARG A 97 -17.37 -6.54 5.16
CA ARG A 97 -18.16 -7.62 4.54
C ARG A 97 -18.65 -8.59 5.60
N ALA A 98 -19.88 -9.08 5.45
CA ALA A 98 -20.45 -10.09 6.35
C ALA A 98 -19.66 -11.41 6.28
N ALA A 99 -19.10 -11.86 7.41
CA ALA A 99 -18.37 -13.13 7.52
C ALA A 99 -19.31 -14.35 7.39
N MET A 100 -20.61 -14.17 7.63
CA MET A 100 -21.66 -15.17 7.48
C MET A 100 -22.98 -14.49 7.13
N SER A 101 -23.84 -15.17 6.37
CA SER A 101 -25.18 -14.69 6.04
C SER A 101 -26.03 -14.54 7.31
N GLY A 102 -26.61 -13.37 7.55
CA GLY A 102 -27.33 -13.08 8.79
C GLY A 102 -28.13 -11.78 8.71
N THR A 103 -28.82 -11.42 9.79
CA THR A 103 -29.51 -10.15 9.92
C THR A 103 -28.67 -9.22 10.79
N ILE A 104 -28.46 -7.98 10.35
CA ILE A 104 -27.70 -6.95 11.10
C ILE A 104 -28.47 -6.62 12.39
N LEU A 105 -27.93 -7.00 13.55
CA LEU A 105 -28.47 -6.66 14.86
C LEU A 105 -27.52 -5.66 15.55
N GLU A 106 -27.91 -4.38 15.48
CA GLU A 106 -27.44 -3.20 16.22
C GLU A 106 -26.15 -2.47 15.77
N VAL A 107 -26.13 -1.16 16.08
CA VAL A 107 -25.15 -0.11 15.70
C VAL A 107 -24.06 0.04 16.75
#